data_AF-A0A924R7Q7-F1
#
_entry.id   AF-A0A924R7Q7-F1
#
_cell.length_a   1.000
_cell.length_b   1.000
_cell.length_c   1.000
_cell.angle_alpha   90.00
_cell.angle_beta   90.00
_cell.angle_gamma   90.00
#
_symmetry.space_group_name_H-M   'P 1'
#
loop_
_entity.id
_entity.type
_entity.pdbx_description
1 polymer ?
#
loop_
_entity_poly.entity_id
_entity_poly.type
_entity_poly.pdbx_seq_one_letter_code
_entity_poly.pdbx_strand_id
1 'polypeptide(L)' 'MSTTSTTSMTTKQIAGRLKELCSKGEYDQAKSELFTDNAVSIEQEASPMFDKETTGLKAMREKRNKFEAMVEKVHSN' A
#
# COMPACT_ATOMS: atom_id res chain seq x y z
N MET A 1 -26.04 -14.66 -18.41
CA MET A 1 -25.62 -14.03 -17.14
C MET A 1 -24.19 -14.49 -16.89
N SER A 2 -23.21 -13.62 -17.08
CA SER A 2 -21.79 -13.99 -16.91
C SER A 2 -21.46 -14.07 -15.44
N THR A 3 -21.10 -15.26 -14.97
CA THR A 3 -20.56 -15.49 -13.63
C THR A 3 -19.11 -15.03 -13.61
N THR A 4 -18.83 -13.82 -13.13
CA THR A 4 -17.48 -13.44 -12.74
C THR A 4 -17.10 -14.25 -11.50
N SER A 5 -16.35 -15.34 -11.70
CA SER A 5 -15.65 -16.00 -10.61
C SER A 5 -14.59 -15.05 -10.07
N THR A 6 -14.91 -14.35 -8.98
CA THR A 6 -13.91 -13.58 -8.23
C THR A 6 -12.93 -14.57 -7.61
N THR A 7 -11.75 -14.73 -8.22
CA THR A 7 -10.64 -15.45 -7.61
C THR A 7 -10.14 -14.64 -6.42
N SER A 8 -10.67 -14.93 -5.23
CA SER A 8 -10.19 -14.31 -4.00
C SER A 8 -8.83 -14.89 -3.63
N MET A 9 -7.80 -14.05 -3.56
CA MET A 9 -6.45 -14.46 -3.14
C MET A 9 -6.42 -14.79 -1.65
N THR A 10 -5.61 -15.77 -1.25
CA THR A 10 -5.32 -15.99 0.18
C THR A 10 -4.40 -14.91 0.73
N THR A 11 -4.43 -14.68 2.05
CA THR A 11 -3.50 -13.73 2.72
C THR A 11 -2.03 -14.01 2.40
N LYS A 12 -1.64 -15.29 2.29
CA LYS A 12 -0.26 -15.68 1.94
C LYS A 12 0.11 -15.26 0.52
N GLN A 13 -0.81 -15.38 -0.43
CA GLN A 13 -0.60 -14.94 -1.82
C GLN A 13 -0.53 -13.41 -1.90
N ILE A 14 -1.42 -12.70 -1.20
CA ILE A 14 -1.41 -11.24 -1.13
C ILE A 14 -0.08 -10.74 -0.55
N ALA A 15 0.36 -11.32 0.57
CA ALA A 15 1.63 -10.95 1.20
C ALA A 15 2.84 -11.22 0.29
N GLY A 16 2.84 -12.35 -0.43
CA GLY A 16 3.88 -12.67 -1.42
C GLY A 16 3.93 -11.66 -2.56
N ARG A 17 2.77 -11.31 -3.11
CA ARG A 17 2.65 -10.33 -4.20
C ARG A 17 3.03 -8.92 -3.76
N LEU A 18 2.59 -8.51 -2.57
CA LEU A 18 2.96 -7.22 -1.98
C LEU A 18 4.47 -7.11 -1.79
N LYS A 19 5.12 -8.16 -1.27
CA LYS A 19 6.58 -8.19 -1.11
C LYS A 19 7.28 -7.99 -2.45
N GLU A 20 6.88 -8.72 -3.49
CA GLU A 20 7.48 -8.64 -4.82
C GLU A 20 7.45 -7.21 -5.37
N LEU A 21 6.29 -6.56 -5.33
CA LEU A 21 6.08 -5.20 -5.84
C LEU A 21 6.86 -4.17 -4.99
N CYS A 22 6.77 -4.26 -3.67
CA CYS A 22 7.46 -3.33 -2.76
C CYS A 22 8.99 -3.42 -2.88
N SER A 23 9.55 -4.61 -3.12
CA SER A 23 10.98 -4.78 -3.36
C SER A 23 11.48 -4.10 -4.65
N LYS A 24 10.59 -3.79 -5.59
CA LYS A 24 10.90 -3.06 -6.83
C LYS A 24 10.56 -1.58 -6.75
N GLY A 25 10.01 -1.10 -5.63
CA GLY A 25 9.48 0.26 -5.50
C GLY A 25 8.12 0.47 -6.20
N GLU A 26 7.43 -0.60 -6.60
CA GLU A 26 6.16 -0.55 -7.34
C GLU A 26 4.94 -0.33 -6.40
N TYR A 27 5.00 0.69 -5.55
CA TYR A 27 4.02 0.93 -4.48
C TYR A 27 2.63 1.30 -5.01
N ASP A 28 2.56 2.07 -6.09
CA ASP A 28 1.29 2.47 -6.70
C ASP A 28 0.59 1.27 -7.35
N GLN A 29 1.35 0.37 -7.97
CA GLN A 29 0.82 -0.88 -8.50
C GLN A 29 0.33 -1.79 -7.38
N ALA A 30 1.10 -1.93 -6.29
CA ALA A 30 0.68 -2.71 -5.13
C ALA A 30 -0.67 -2.23 -4.59
N LYS A 31 -0.87 -0.91 -4.46
CA LYS A 31 -2.14 -0.33 -4.03
C LYS A 31 -3.26 -0.60 -5.04
N SER A 32 -3.02 -0.36 -6.33
CA SER A 32 -4.04 -0.58 -7.37
C SER A 32 -4.46 -2.04 -7.51
N GLU A 33 -3.55 -2.99 -7.26
CA GLU A 33 -3.79 -4.42 -7.45
C GLU A 33 -4.39 -5.09 -6.20
N LEU A 34 -3.95 -4.69 -5.00
CA LEU A 34 -4.18 -5.47 -3.78
C LEU A 34 -5.06 -4.78 -2.75
N PHE A 35 -5.38 -3.49 -2.92
CA PHE A 35 -6.08 -2.71 -1.90
C PHE A 35 -7.46 -2.30 -2.39
N THR A 36 -8.43 -2.37 -1.47
CA THR A 36 -9.77 -1.80 -1.67
C THR A 36 -9.73 -0.27 -1.51
N ASP A 37 -10.72 0.42 -2.09
CA ASP A 37 -10.84 1.88 -2.02
C ASP A 37 -10.89 2.42 -0.59
N ASN A 38 -11.40 1.63 0.35
CA ASN A 38 -11.54 1.94 1.77
C ASN A 38 -10.47 1.26 2.66
N ALA A 39 -9.34 0.82 2.10
CA ALA A 39 -8.28 0.18 2.87
C ALA A 39 -7.77 1.10 3.99
N VAL A 40 -7.27 0.52 5.08
CA VAL A 40 -6.69 1.26 6.20
C VAL A 40 -5.22 0.85 6.35
N SER A 41 -4.32 1.84 6.30
CA SER A 41 -2.90 1.69 6.61
C SER A 41 -2.73 2.10 8.07
N ILE A 42 -2.26 1.16 8.89
CA ILE A 42 -2.14 1.31 10.34
C ILE A 42 -0.66 1.25 10.73
N GLU A 43 -0.17 2.31 11.34
CA GLU A 43 1.17 2.38 11.93
C GLU A 43 1.13 1.90 13.40
N GLN A 44 2.29 1.54 13.95
CA GLN A 44 2.40 1.14 15.35
C GLN A 44 1.94 2.26 16.31
N GLU A 45 2.36 3.49 16.03
CA GLU A 45 2.00 4.71 16.77
C GLU A 45 1.90 5.92 15.83
N ALA A 46 1.23 6.98 16.30
CA ALA A 46 1.23 8.26 15.60
C ALA A 46 2.58 8.97 15.81
N SER A 47 2.97 9.81 14.86
CA SER A 47 4.12 10.71 14.97
C SER A 47 3.69 12.15 14.70
N PRO A 48 4.52 13.17 15.02
CA PRO A 48 4.22 14.55 14.63
C PRO A 48 4.01 14.74 13.12
N MET A 49 4.54 13.83 12.29
CA MET A 49 4.47 13.94 10.83
C MET A 49 3.36 13.09 10.20
N PHE A 50 2.91 12.03 10.88
CA PHE A 50 1.96 11.06 10.32
C PHE A 50 1.00 10.56 11.39
N ASP A 51 -0.28 10.53 11.05
CA ASP A 51 -1.31 9.91 11.86
C ASP A 51 -1.11 8.39 11.96
N LYS A 52 -1.63 7.80 13.04
CA LYS A 52 -1.58 6.35 13.26
C LYS A 52 -2.33 5.58 12.17
N GLU A 53 -3.45 6.11 11.69
CA GLU A 53 -4.30 5.47 10.68
C GLU A 53 -4.46 6.36 9.46
N THR A 54 -4.43 5.76 8.28
CA THR A 54 -4.69 6.44 7.01
C THR A 54 -5.69 5.62 6.22
N THR A 55 -6.88 6.18 5.99
CA THR A 55 -7.99 5.48 5.35
C THR A 55 -8.19 5.94 3.91
N GLY A 56 -8.26 4.96 3.02
CA GLY A 56 -8.56 5.11 1.61
C GLY A 56 -7.36 5.44 0.73
N LEU A 57 -7.44 5.00 -0.52
CA LEU A 57 -6.31 5.05 -1.47
C LEU A 57 -5.82 6.49 -1.75
N LYS A 58 -6.73 7.47 -1.76
CA LYS A 58 -6.36 8.89 -1.93
C LYS A 58 -5.46 9.38 -0.80
N ALA A 59 -5.88 9.17 0.46
CA ALA A 59 -5.09 9.58 1.62
C ALA A 59 -3.75 8.83 1.69
N MET A 60 -3.74 7.54 1.34
CA MET A 60 -2.49 6.76 1.25
C MET A 60 -1.53 7.26 0.16
N ARG A 61 -2.05 7.83 -0.93
CA ARG A 61 -1.22 8.44 -1.98
C ARG A 61 -0.62 9.76 -1.51
N GLU A 62 -1.41 10.61 -0.85
CA GLU A 62 -0.94 11.86 -0.26
C GLU A 62 0.14 11.62 0.81
N LYS A 63 -0.08 10.65 1.70
CA LYS A 63 0.91 10.21 2.69
C LYS A 63 2.20 9.72 2.02
N ARG A 64 2.11 8.92 0.95
CA ARG A 64 3.27 8.46 0.18
C ARG A 64 4.05 9.64 -0.42
N ASN A 65 3.36 10.58 -1.06
CA ASN A 65 4.00 11.77 -1.64
C ASN A 65 4.72 12.60 -0.57
N LYS A 66 4.10 12.77 0.61
CA LYS A 66 4.70 13.46 1.74
C LYS A 66 5.96 12.75 2.23
N PHE A 67 5.91 11.42 2.35
CA PHE A 67 7.07 10.61 2.72
C PHE A 67 8.19 10.71 1.68
N GLU A 68 7.89 10.55 0.40
CA GLU A 68 8.87 10.65 -0.69
C GLU A 68 9.57 12.03 -0.72
N ALA A 69 8.84 13.10 -0.45
CA ALA A 69 9.42 14.45 -0.37
C ALA A 69 10.41 14.63 0.80
N MET A 70 10.38 13.72 1.79
CA MET A 70 11.31 13.72 2.94
C MET A 70 12.48 12.74 2.75
N VAL A 71 12.41 11.86 1.74
CA VAL A 71 13.47 10.87 1.50
C VAL A 71 14.65 11.56 0.81
N GLU A 72 15.78 11.64 1.50
CA GLU A 72 17.02 12.18 0.92
C GLU A 72 17.70 11.17 -0.01
N LYS A 73 17.67 9.89 0.33
CA LYS A 73 18.31 8.83 -0.44
C LYS A 73 17.59 7.49 -0.27
N VAL A 74 17.39 6.79 -1.38
CA VAL A 74 16.93 5.39 -1.39
C VAL A 74 18.15 4.47 -1.45
N HIS A 75 18.19 3.49 -0.57
CA HIS A 75 19.18 2.41 -0.59
C HIS A 75 18.52 1.14 -1.12
N SER A 76 19.09 0.56 -2.17
CA SER A 76 18.64 -0.72 -2.71
C SER A 76 19.27 -1.87 -1.91
N ASN A 77 18.45 -2.88 -1.58
CA ASN A 77 18.89 -4.13 -0.96
C ASN A 77 19.39 -5.13 -1.99
#